data_AF-A0A933QH16-F1
#
_entry.id   AF-A0A933QH16-F1
#
_cell.length_a   1.000
_cell.length_b   1.000
_cell.length_c   1.000
_cell.angle_alpha   90.00
_cell.angle_beta   90.00
_cell.angle_gamma   90.00
#
_symmetry.space_group_name_H-M   'P 1'
#
loop_
_entity.id
_entity.type
_entity.pdbx_description
1 polymer ?
#
loop_
_entity_poly.entity_id
_entity_poly.type
_entity_poly.pdbx_seq_one_letter_code
_entity_poly.pdbx_strand_id
1 'polypeptide(L)'
;MDVTSIVSLVVIVAIGFYIVSIYNGLVALRNRFKNAFAQIEVQLKRRYDLIPNLVETAKGYIKHERETLEAVIQARNAAASGLGRAHADPGDADAIKSLSQAEGNLAGAMGR
;
A
#
# COMPACT_ATOMS: atom_id res chain seq x y z
N MET A 1 20.64 11.44 73.46
CA MET A 1 19.56 10.74 72.73
C MET A 1 19.76 9.26 72.97
N ASP A 2 18.75 8.58 73.49
CA ASP A 2 18.87 7.15 73.80
C ASP A 2 18.92 6.34 72.51
N VAL A 3 19.68 5.25 72.50
CA VAL A 3 19.91 4.40 71.33
C VAL A 3 18.59 3.96 70.66
N THR A 4 17.55 3.68 71.47
CA THR A 4 16.20 3.33 70.99
C THR A 4 15.54 4.42 70.14
N SER A 5 15.76 5.70 70.47
CA SER A 5 15.22 6.83 69.70
C SER A 5 15.90 6.97 68.34
N ILE A 6 17.22 6.71 68.29
CA ILE A 6 18.02 6.74 67.05
C ILE A 6 17.59 5.58 66.13
N VAL A 7 17.46 4.37 66.67
CA VAL A 7 17.03 3.19 65.90
C VAL A 7 15.64 3.40 65.30
N SER A 8 14.69 3.92 66.09
CA SER A 8 13.33 4.21 65.61
C SER A 8 13.32 5.24 64.46
N LEU A 9 14.14 6.29 64.56
CA LEU A 9 14.26 7.31 63.51
C LEU A 9 14.82 6.71 62.21
N VAL A 10 15.87 5.89 62.30
CA VAL A 10 16.48 5.22 61.14
C VAL A 10 15.47 4.32 60.44
N VAL A 11 14.67 3.57 61.19
CA VAL A 11 13.62 2.70 60.62
C VAL A 11 12.57 3.53 59.87
N ILE A 12 12.12 4.65 60.44
CA ILE A 12 11.15 5.54 59.77
C ILE A 12 11.73 6.10 58.47
N VAL A 13 12.99 6.55 58.49
CA VAL A 13 13.66 7.06 57.29
C VAL A 13 13.82 5.97 56.23
N ALA A 14 14.21 4.76 56.62
CA ALA A 14 14.36 3.63 55.71
C ALA A 14 13.02 3.26 55.04
N ILE A 15 11.92 3.24 55.78
CA ILE A 15 10.57 3.01 55.23
C ILE A 15 10.20 4.13 54.25
N GLY A 16 10.50 5.39 54.58
CA GLY A 16 10.28 6.52 53.67
C GLY A 16 11.02 6.35 52.34
N PHE A 17 12.30 6.01 52.38
CA PHE A 17 13.09 5.72 51.17
C PHE A 17 12.55 4.53 50.37
N TYR A 18 12.10 3.47 51.05
CA TYR A 18 11.53 2.29 50.41
C TYR A 18 10.26 2.63 49.61
N ILE A 19 9.33 3.40 50.20
CA ILE A 19 8.10 3.82 49.52
C ILE A 19 8.41 4.70 48.31
N VAL A 20 9.33 5.66 48.45
CA VAL A 20 9.75 6.54 47.35
C VAL A 20 10.38 5.74 46.21
N SER A 21 11.20 4.74 46.54
CA SER A 21 11.84 3.87 45.54
C SER A 21 10.80 3.09 44.72
N ILE A 22 9.80 2.49 45.37
CA ILE A 22 8.72 1.78 44.69
C ILE A 22 7.93 2.73 43.77
N TYR A 23 7.55 3.91 44.28
CA TYR A 23 6.80 4.89 43.50
C TYR A 23 7.56 5.30 42.23
N ASN A 24 8.84 5.64 42.37
CA ASN A 24 9.70 6.00 41.25
C ASN A 24 9.85 4.85 40.25
N GLY A 25 9.96 3.61 40.72
CA GLY A 25 9.99 2.42 39.87
C GLY A 25 8.72 2.28 39.03
N LEU A 26 7.54 2.39 39.66
CA LEU A 26 6.25 2.31 38.95
C LEU A 26 6.09 3.42 37.92
N VAL A 27 6.49 4.65 38.25
CA VAL A 27 6.46 5.78 37.31
C VAL A 27 7.39 5.54 36.13
N ALA A 28 8.60 5.03 36.36
CA ALA A 28 9.55 4.70 35.30
C ALA A 28 9.00 3.62 34.35
N LEU A 29 8.41 2.55 34.89
CA LEU A 29 7.78 1.50 34.09
C LEU A 29 6.61 2.03 33.26
N ARG A 30 5.75 2.87 33.84
CA ARG A 30 4.64 3.52 33.12
C ARG A 30 5.13 4.35 31.95
N ASN A 31 6.19 5.13 32.14
CA ASN A 31 6.78 5.94 31.08
C ASN A 31 7.41 5.08 29.98
N ARG A 32 8.10 3.98 30.36
CA ARG A 32 8.66 3.03 29.40
C ARG A 32 7.57 2.39 28.53
N PHE A 33 6.45 2.00 29.12
CA PHE A 33 5.30 1.46 28.38
C PHE A 33 4.74 2.49 27.38
N LYS A 34 4.50 3.72 27.82
CA LYS A 34 4.00 4.79 26.94
C LYS A 34 4.94 5.07 25.76
N ASN A 35 6.25 5.11 26.02
CA ASN A 35 7.25 5.34 24.99
C ASN A 35 7.27 4.19 23.97
N ALA A 36 7.19 2.94 24.43
CA ALA A 36 7.10 1.78 23.54
C ALA A 36 5.82 1.81 22.69
N PHE A 37 4.69 2.17 23.30
CA PHE A 37 3.43 2.31 22.57
C PHE A 37 3.47 3.42 21.52
N ALA A 38 4.07 4.57 21.84
CA ALA A 38 4.24 5.67 20.89
C ALA A 38 5.10 5.26 19.68
N GLN A 39 6.12 4.41 19.87
CA GLN A 39 6.89 3.86 18.74
C GLN A 39 6.02 2.98 17.85
N ILE A 40 5.17 2.12 18.42
CA ILE A 40 4.23 1.28 17.66
C ILE A 40 3.26 2.17 16.89
N GLU A 41 2.71 3.21 17.52
CA GLU A 41 1.79 4.15 16.89
C GLU A 41 2.42 4.81 15.65
N VAL A 42 3.66 5.29 15.75
CA VAL A 42 4.37 5.88 14.60
C VAL A 42 4.54 4.87 13.46
N GLN A 43 4.85 3.61 13.76
CA GLN A 43 4.98 2.57 12.73
C GLN A 43 3.63 2.26 12.06
N LEU A 44 2.56 2.14 12.85
CA LEU A 44 1.21 1.93 12.32
C LEU A 44 0.78 3.11 11.45
N LYS A 45 1.05 4.34 11.91
CA LYS A 45 0.75 5.55 11.15
C LYS A 45 1.48 5.57 9.80
N ARG A 46 2.79 5.29 9.78
CA ARG A 46 3.55 5.14 8.52
C ARG A 46 2.93 4.08 7.60
N ARG A 47 2.51 2.93 8.15
CA ARG A 47 1.86 1.88 7.37
C ARG A 47 0.55 2.38 6.75
N TYR A 48 -0.26 3.12 7.50
CA TYR A 48 -1.52 3.69 6.99
C TYR A 48 -1.28 4.81 5.98
N ASP A 49 -0.29 5.66 6.22
CA ASP A 49 0.09 6.76 5.30
C ASP A 49 0.62 6.23 3.95
N LEU A 50 1.16 5.00 3.92
CA LEU A 50 1.63 4.35 2.69
C LEU A 50 0.53 3.63 1.89
N ILE A 51 -0.64 3.35 2.50
CA ILE A 51 -1.75 2.68 1.80
C ILE A 51 -2.22 3.48 0.56
N PRO A 52 -2.42 4.81 0.64
CA PRO A 52 -2.80 5.61 -0.53
C PRO A 52 -1.81 5.46 -1.70
N ASN A 53 -0.51 5.46 -1.43
CA ASN A 53 0.51 5.30 -2.47
C ASN A 53 0.44 3.94 -3.16
N LEU A 54 0.20 2.87 -2.39
CA LEU A 54 -0.02 1.52 -2.94
C LEU A 54 -1.29 1.47 -3.81
N VAL A 55 -2.37 2.10 -3.35
CA VAL A 55 -3.63 2.19 -4.08
C VAL A 55 -3.47 3.00 -5.37
N GLU A 56 -2.73 4.11 -5.34
CA GLU A 56 -2.46 4.92 -6.52
C GLU A 56 -1.63 4.15 -7.56
N THR A 57 -0.61 3.41 -7.09
CA THR A 57 0.19 2.55 -7.97
C THR A 57 -0.67 1.46 -8.61
N ALA A 58 -1.51 0.77 -7.83
CA ALA A 58 -2.43 -0.23 -8.36
C ALA A 58 -3.45 0.37 -9.34
N LYS A 59 -4.00 1.56 -9.06
CA LYS A 59 -4.89 2.28 -9.98
C LYS A 59 -4.18 2.66 -11.27
N GLY A 60 -2.92 3.09 -11.20
CA GLY A 60 -2.09 3.38 -12.37
C GLY A 60 -1.94 2.16 -13.27
N TYR A 61 -1.59 1.00 -12.70
CA TYR A 61 -1.53 -0.27 -13.44
C TYR A 61 -2.87 -0.65 -14.07
N ILE A 62 -3.98 -0.58 -13.33
CA ILE A 62 -5.31 -0.87 -13.88
C ILE A 62 -5.67 0.08 -15.03
N LYS A 63 -5.27 1.35 -14.95
CA LYS A 63 -5.48 2.31 -16.05
C LYS A 63 -4.67 1.92 -17.29
N HIS A 64 -3.41 1.54 -17.13
CA HIS A 64 -2.57 1.06 -18.23
C HIS A 64 -3.12 -0.23 -18.87
N GLU A 65 -3.61 -1.17 -18.07
CA GLU A 65 -4.30 -2.38 -18.53
C GLU A 65 -5.61 -2.06 -19.27
N ARG A 66 -6.35 -1.04 -18.80
CA ARG A 66 -7.58 -0.62 -19.50
C ARG A 66 -7.28 0.00 -20.86
N GLU A 67 -6.28 0.87 -20.94
CA GLU A 67 -5.88 1.52 -22.21
C GLU A 67 -5.37 0.50 -23.23
N THR A 68 -4.57 -0.47 -22.80
CA THR A 68 -4.10 -1.57 -23.67
C THR A 68 -5.26 -2.46 -24.13
N LEU A 69 -6.15 -2.85 -23.21
CA LEU A 69 -7.33 -3.65 -23.55
C LEU A 69 -8.27 -2.91 -24.54
N GLU A 70 -8.52 -1.61 -24.32
CA GLU A 70 -9.32 -0.79 -25.23
C GLU A 70 -8.68 -0.72 -26.63
N ALA A 71 -7.36 -0.55 -26.72
CA ALA A 71 -6.65 -0.54 -28.00
C ALA A 71 -6.78 -1.89 -28.75
N VAL A 72 -6.66 -3.01 -28.04
CA VAL A 72 -6.84 -4.36 -28.61
C VAL A 72 -8.27 -4.56 -29.10
N ILE A 73 -9.27 -4.15 -28.30
CA ILE A 73 -10.69 -4.27 -28.69
C ILE A 73 -10.99 -3.43 -29.94
N GLN A 74 -10.49 -2.20 -30.01
CA GLN A 74 -10.67 -1.34 -31.18
C GLN A 74 -10.02 -1.95 -32.43
N ALA A 75 -8.78 -2.42 -32.32
CA ALA A 75 -8.08 -3.08 -33.43
C ALA A 75 -8.82 -4.34 -33.89
N ARG A 76 -9.34 -5.14 -32.95
CA ARG A 76 -10.12 -6.35 -33.23
C ARG A 76 -11.44 -6.03 -33.94
N ASN A 77 -12.13 -4.97 -33.53
CA ASN A 77 -13.37 -4.54 -34.18
C ASN A 77 -13.11 -3.99 -35.60
N ALA A 78 -12.00 -3.27 -35.81
CA ALA A 78 -11.61 -2.79 -37.13
C ALA A 78 -11.27 -3.95 -38.09
N ALA A 79 -10.51 -4.94 -37.61
CA ALA A 79 -10.19 -6.17 -38.34
C ALA A 79 -11.46 -6.95 -38.72
N ALA A 80 -12.36 -7.17 -37.74
CA ALA A 80 -13.64 -7.84 -37.97
C ALA A 80 -14.54 -7.09 -39.00
N SER A 81 -14.55 -5.76 -38.96
CA SER A 81 -15.28 -4.95 -39.95
C SER A 81 -14.67 -5.05 -41.36
N GLY A 82 -13.33 -5.02 -41.46
CA GLY A 82 -12.63 -5.24 -42.71
C GLY A 82 -12.90 -6.62 -43.29
N LEU A 83 -12.95 -7.64 -42.43
CA LEU A 83 -13.22 -9.02 -42.82
C LEU A 83 -14.63 -9.16 -43.38
N GLY A 84 -15.62 -8.53 -42.75
CA GLY A 84 -17.00 -8.50 -43.26
C GLY A 84 -17.11 -7.85 -44.65
N ARG A 85 -16.36 -6.78 -44.92
CA ARG A 85 -16.33 -6.13 -46.24
C ARG A 85 -15.65 -6.99 -47.30
N ALA A 86 -14.49 -7.56 -46.99
CA ALA A 86 -13.79 -8.47 -47.89
C ALA A 86 -14.60 -9.75 -48.19
N HIS A 87 -15.42 -10.21 -47.24
CA HIS A 87 -16.36 -11.31 -47.48
C HIS A 87 -17.52 -10.94 -48.42
N ALA A 88 -18.01 -9.70 -48.35
CA ALA A 88 -19.12 -9.24 -49.17
C ALA A 88 -18.71 -9.07 -50.64
N ASP A 89 -17.47 -8.62 -50.90
CA ASP A 89 -16.90 -8.53 -52.24
C ASP A 89 -15.43 -8.99 -52.25
N PRO A 90 -15.16 -10.30 -52.43
CA PRO A 90 -13.80 -10.84 -52.44
C PRO A 90 -12.94 -10.41 -53.64
N GLY A 91 -13.55 -9.82 -54.67
CA GLY A 91 -12.85 -9.33 -55.86
C GLY A 91 -12.33 -7.90 -55.71
N ASP A 92 -12.78 -7.17 -54.69
CA ASP A 92 -12.38 -5.79 -54.43
C ASP A 92 -10.98 -5.73 -53.79
N ALA A 93 -10.02 -5.27 -54.59
CA ALA A 93 -8.63 -5.09 -54.16
C ALA A 93 -8.49 -4.09 -53.00
N ASP A 94 -9.35 -3.08 -52.93
CA ASP A 94 -9.33 -2.09 -51.85
C ASP A 94 -9.87 -2.68 -50.54
N ALA A 95 -10.90 -3.53 -50.60
CA ALA A 95 -11.42 -4.26 -49.46
C ALA A 95 -10.36 -5.21 -48.86
N ILE A 96 -9.66 -6.00 -49.69
CA ILE A 96 -8.58 -6.90 -49.23
C ILE A 96 -7.40 -6.11 -48.65
N LYS A 97 -7.01 -4.99 -49.29
CA LYS A 97 -5.94 -4.12 -48.78
C LYS A 97 -6.29 -3.53 -47.41
N SER A 98 -7.54 -3.09 -47.23
CA SER A 98 -8.02 -2.54 -45.96
C SER A 98 -8.07 -3.60 -44.85
N LEU A 99 -8.46 -4.84 -45.18
CA LEU A 99 -8.41 -5.97 -44.25
C LEU A 99 -6.97 -6.28 -43.84
N SER A 100 -6.04 -6.36 -44.80
CA SER A 100 -4.63 -6.63 -44.51
C SER A 100 -4.01 -5.59 -43.57
N GLN A 101 -4.34 -4.30 -43.74
CA GLN A 101 -3.92 -3.26 -42.80
C GLN A 101 -4.55 -3.41 -41.41
N ALA A 102 -5.85 -3.71 -41.33
CA ALA A 102 -6.54 -3.86 -40.06
C ALA A 102 -6.04 -5.08 -39.27
N GLU A 103 -5.77 -6.20 -39.95
CA GLU A 103 -5.13 -7.40 -39.37
C GLU A 103 -3.71 -7.12 -38.89
N GLY A 104 -2.92 -6.36 -39.67
CA GLY A 104 -1.58 -5.93 -39.26
C GLY A 104 -1.60 -5.06 -37.99
N ASN A 105 -2.58 -4.16 -37.89
CA ASN A 105 -2.79 -3.33 -36.70
C ASN A 105 -3.24 -4.16 -35.48
N LEU A 106 -4.11 -5.15 -35.67
CA LEU A 106 -4.52 -6.08 -34.62
C LEU A 106 -3.34 -6.92 -34.12
N ALA A 107 -2.54 -7.50 -35.03
CA ALA A 107 -1.34 -8.25 -34.68
C ALA A 107 -0.34 -7.38 -33.89
N GLY A 108 -0.17 -6.13 -34.29
CA GLY A 108 0.66 -5.16 -33.56
C GLY A 108 0.11 -4.76 -32.20
N ALA A 109 -1.21 -4.69 -32.03
CA ALA A 109 -1.85 -4.37 -30.76
C ALA A 109 -1.79 -5.54 -29.74
N MET A 110 -1.86 -6.80 -30.21
CA MET A 110 -1.76 -7.98 -29.33
C MET A 110 -0.31 -8.35 -28.97
N GLY A 111 0.68 -7.85 -29.71
CA GLY A 111 2.10 -8.11 -29.46
C GLY A 111 2.79 -7.11 -28.52
N ARG A 112 2.06 -6.15 -27.95
CA ARG A 112 2.57 -5.07 -27.10
C ARG A 112 2.19 -5.25 -25.64
#